data_AF-A0A1G7CWJ6-F1
#
_entry.id   AF-A0A1G7CWJ6-F1
#
_cell.length_a   1.000
_cell.length_b   1.000
_cell.length_c   1.000
_cell.angle_alpha   90.00
_cell.angle_beta   90.00
_cell.angle_gamma   90.00
#
_symmetry.space_group_name_H-M   'P 1'
#
loop_
_entity.id
_entity.type
_entity.pdbx_description
1 polymer ?
#
loop_
_entity_poly.entity_id
_entity_poly.type
_entity_poly.pdbx_seq_one_letter_code
_entity_poly.pdbx_strand_id
1 'polypeptide(L)'
;MSGADVFSMAPEKVHEAVEVLFGVETEVDTITSGLRAETGSVATAFANAHCAIGEALTTASDFWCVQRVLGFTGLVGNLGEYLAVCAEQAVEIDDFSAHDFATLADLDRYPGRAAENASARPDW
;
A
#
# COMPACT_ATOMS: atom_id res chain seq x y z
N MET A 1 -9.25 -6.37 31.28
CA MET A 1 -9.42 -7.01 29.96
C MET A 1 -8.04 -7.36 29.46
N SER A 2 -7.72 -8.65 29.39
CA SER A 2 -6.46 -9.17 28.87
C SER A 2 -6.64 -9.38 27.37
N GLY A 3 -6.34 -8.34 26.58
CA GLY A 3 -6.55 -8.32 25.13
C GLY A 3 -5.33 -7.82 24.38
N ALA A 4 -4.13 -7.98 24.95
CA ALA A 4 -2.94 -8.01 24.11
C ALA A 4 -2.99 -9.36 23.41
N ASP A 5 -3.43 -9.38 22.15
CA ASP A 5 -2.91 -10.37 21.22
C ASP A 5 -1.40 -10.15 21.22
N VAL A 6 -0.71 -10.88 22.11
CA VAL A 6 0.74 -10.90 22.18
C VAL A 6 1.15 -11.42 20.82
N PHE A 7 1.69 -10.53 19.98
CA PHE A 7 2.32 -10.94 18.73
C PHE A 7 3.27 -12.08 19.07
N SER A 8 2.94 -13.30 18.61
CA SER A 8 3.83 -14.46 18.74
C SER A 8 5.06 -14.33 17.84
N MET A 9 5.06 -13.29 17.00
CA MET A 9 6.12 -12.90 16.10
C MET A 9 7.09 -11.95 16.82
N ALA A 10 8.38 -12.24 16.73
CA ALA A 10 9.41 -11.37 17.28
C ALA A 10 9.34 -9.97 16.63
N PRO A 11 9.61 -8.87 17.37
CA PRO A 11 9.52 -7.50 16.85
C PRO A 11 10.31 -7.27 15.55
N GLU A 12 11.49 -7.87 15.43
CA GLU A 12 12.32 -7.77 14.22
C GLU A 12 11.64 -8.42 13.01
N LYS A 13 10.87 -9.48 13.23
CA LYS A 13 10.08 -10.12 12.18
C LYS A 13 8.88 -9.27 11.77
N VAL A 14 8.26 -8.55 12.71
CA VAL A 14 7.21 -7.59 12.38
C VAL A 14 7.79 -6.46 11.53
N HIS A 15 8.98 -5.98 11.88
CA HIS A 15 9.69 -4.98 11.11
C HIS A 15 10.01 -5.44 9.68
N GLU A 16 10.62 -6.62 9.51
CA GLU A 16 10.88 -7.21 8.19
C GLU A 16 9.59 -7.33 7.36
N ALA A 17 8.47 -7.71 7.98
CA ALA A 17 7.20 -7.84 7.29
C ALA A 17 6.64 -6.48 6.83
N VAL A 18 6.75 -5.43 7.65
CA VAL A 18 6.33 -4.06 7.29
C VAL A 18 7.15 -3.52 6.13
N GLU A 19 8.49 -3.70 6.15
CA GLU A 19 9.36 -3.28 5.05
C GLU A 19 9.00 -3.98 3.73
N VAL A 20 8.70 -5.28 3.79
CA VAL A 20 8.26 -6.04 2.61
C VAL A 20 6.92 -5.51 2.09
N LEU A 21 5.95 -5.23 2.95
CA LEU A 21 4.65 -4.73 2.53
C LEU A 21 4.75 -3.37 1.83
N PHE A 22 5.50 -2.41 2.40
CA PHE A 22 5.72 -1.12 1.75
C PHE A 22 6.57 -1.21 0.48
N GLY A 23 7.52 -2.16 0.44
CA GLY A 23 8.27 -2.49 -0.76
C GLY A 23 7.34 -2.96 -1.89
N VAL A 24 6.42 -3.88 -1.59
CA VAL A 24 5.41 -4.37 -2.53
C VAL A 24 4.47 -3.26 -2.99
N GLU A 25 3.99 -2.40 -2.08
CA GLU A 25 3.17 -1.23 -2.44
C GLU A 25 3.90 -0.36 -3.47
N THR A 26 5.15 0.00 -3.17
CA THR A 26 5.97 0.88 -4.00
C THR A 26 6.30 0.26 -5.38
N GLU A 27 6.66 -1.02 -5.40
CA GLU A 27 6.99 -1.74 -6.64
C GLU A 27 5.77 -1.84 -7.55
N VAL A 28 4.61 -2.21 -7.00
CA VAL A 28 3.37 -2.34 -7.77
C VAL A 28 2.91 -0.98 -8.31
N ASP A 29 3.01 0.09 -7.51
CA ASP A 29 2.66 1.44 -7.96
C ASP A 29 3.58 1.92 -9.09
N THR A 30 4.89 1.68 -8.96
CA THR A 30 5.91 2.03 -9.97
C THR A 30 5.63 1.32 -11.30
N ILE A 31 5.45 -0.01 -11.27
CA ILE A 31 5.18 -0.81 -12.47
C ILE A 31 3.87 -0.38 -13.11
N THR A 32 2.83 -0.15 -12.30
CA THR A 32 1.50 0.23 -12.80
C THR A 32 1.51 1.61 -13.45
N SER A 33 2.19 2.56 -12.85
CA SER A 33 2.37 3.90 -13.42
C SER A 33 3.08 3.85 -14.76
N GLY A 34 4.13 3.03 -14.88
CA GLY A 34 4.83 2.78 -16.15
C GLY A 34 3.91 2.16 -17.20
N LEU A 35 3.19 1.09 -16.84
CA LEU A 35 2.25 0.41 -17.74
C LEU A 35 1.16 1.36 -18.24
N ARG A 36 0.63 2.24 -17.37
CA ARG A 36 -0.38 3.23 -17.74
C ARG A 36 0.16 4.22 -18.77
N ALA A 37 1.38 4.71 -18.57
CA ALA A 37 2.00 5.66 -19.50
C ALA A 37 2.23 5.03 -20.88
N GLU A 38 2.78 3.81 -20.92
CA GLU A 38 3.00 3.07 -22.17
C GLU A 38 1.69 2.75 -22.88
N THR A 39 0.69 2.25 -22.14
CA THR A 39 -0.63 1.93 -22.69
C THR A 39 -1.32 3.17 -23.22
N GLY A 40 -1.23 4.31 -22.52
CA GLY A 40 -1.78 5.58 -22.97
C GLY A 40 -1.17 6.07 -24.28
N SER A 41 0.14 5.90 -24.46
CA SER A 41 0.83 6.23 -25.71
C SER A 41 0.31 5.39 -26.88
N VAL A 42 0.19 4.07 -26.68
CA VAL A 42 -0.32 3.13 -27.69
C VAL A 42 -1.80 3.38 -27.99
N ALA A 43 -2.63 3.59 -26.96
CA ALA A 43 -4.04 3.90 -27.09
C ALA A 43 -4.27 5.17 -27.91
N THR A 44 -3.48 6.22 -27.67
CA THR A 44 -3.53 7.48 -28.42
C THR A 44 -3.19 7.27 -29.90
N ALA A 45 -2.15 6.47 -30.20
CA ALA A 45 -1.78 6.16 -31.57
C ALA A 45 -2.91 5.44 -32.32
N PHE A 46 -3.57 4.47 -31.70
CA PHE A 46 -4.70 3.77 -32.30
C PHE A 46 -5.95 4.64 -32.44
N ALA A 47 -6.24 5.50 -31.45
CA ALA A 47 -7.34 6.45 -31.54
C ALA A 47 -7.16 7.43 -32.71
N ASN A 48 -5.93 7.93 -32.90
CA ASN A 48 -5.57 8.81 -34.03
C ASN A 48 -5.68 8.10 -35.39
N ALA A 49 -5.51 6.77 -35.41
CA ALA A 49 -5.73 5.93 -36.59
C ALA A 49 -7.20 5.51 -36.75
N HIS A 50 -8.14 6.09 -36.00
CA HIS A 50 -9.56 5.74 -35.98
C HIS A 50 -9.85 4.26 -35.66
N CYS A 51 -8.96 3.62 -34.90
CA CYS A 51 -9.12 2.24 -34.46
C CYS A 51 -9.86 2.21 -33.11
N ALA A 52 -10.98 1.48 -33.04
CA ALA A 52 -11.77 1.30 -31.82
C ALA A 52 -10.98 0.71 -30.63
N ILE A 53 -9.88 0.01 -30.91
CA ILE A 53 -9.00 -0.56 -29.87
C ILE A 53 -8.33 0.51 -28.99
N GLY A 54 -8.19 1.75 -29.47
CA GLY A 54 -7.60 2.84 -28.67
C GLY A 54 -8.42 3.13 -27.42
N GLU A 55 -9.74 3.30 -27.56
CA GLU A 55 -10.65 3.54 -26.43
C GLU A 55 -10.74 2.34 -25.49
N ALA A 56 -10.71 1.12 -26.05
CA ALA A 56 -10.69 -0.11 -25.27
C ALA A 56 -9.41 -0.23 -24.42
N LEU A 57 -8.25 0.16 -24.95
CA LEU A 57 -6.98 0.16 -24.22
C LEU A 57 -6.98 1.18 -23.08
N THR A 58 -7.49 2.40 -23.31
CA THR A 58 -7.63 3.41 -22.25
C THR A 58 -8.52 2.88 -21.12
N THR A 59 -9.69 2.34 -21.47
CA THR A 59 -10.65 1.79 -20.48
C THR A 59 -10.03 0.63 -19.69
N ALA A 60 -9.32 -0.28 -20.36
CA ALA A 60 -8.64 -1.40 -19.70
C ALA A 60 -7.53 -0.92 -18.77
N SER A 61 -6.73 0.07 -19.19
CA SER A 61 -5.68 0.67 -18.37
C SER A 61 -6.24 1.33 -17.12
N ASP A 62 -7.32 2.09 -17.24
CA ASP A 62 -7.95 2.75 -16.09
C ASP A 62 -8.58 1.74 -15.14
N PHE A 63 -9.23 0.70 -15.66
CA PHE A 63 -9.74 -0.40 -14.82
C PHE A 63 -8.60 -1.07 -14.04
N TRP A 64 -7.48 -1.39 -14.68
CA TRP A 64 -6.33 -1.97 -14.00
C TRP A 64 -5.79 -1.05 -12.90
N CYS A 65 -5.55 0.22 -13.21
CA CYS A 65 -4.94 1.17 -12.26
C CYS A 65 -5.87 1.45 -11.07
N VAL A 66 -7.14 1.75 -11.34
CA VAL A 66 -8.08 2.23 -10.32
C VAL A 66 -8.74 1.09 -9.56
N GLN A 67 -9.19 0.04 -10.27
CA GLN A 67 -10.00 -1.02 -9.63
C GLN A 67 -9.16 -2.16 -9.09
N ARG A 68 -8.02 -2.46 -9.71
CA ARG A 68 -7.15 -3.57 -9.27
C ARG A 68 -6.02 -3.08 -8.41
N VAL A 69 -5.19 -2.17 -8.94
CA VAL A 69 -3.93 -1.79 -8.31
C VAL A 69 -4.17 -0.93 -7.08
N LEU A 70 -4.93 0.17 -7.20
CA LEU A 70 -5.18 1.07 -6.06
C LEU A 70 -5.86 0.36 -4.89
N GLY A 71 -6.78 -0.57 -5.17
CA GLY A 71 -7.40 -1.39 -4.14
C GLY A 71 -6.40 -2.34 -3.45
N PHE A 72 -5.52 -2.98 -4.23
CA PHE A 72 -4.48 -3.86 -3.70
C PHE A 72 -3.44 -3.09 -2.88
N THR A 73 -2.87 -2.00 -3.42
CA THR A 73 -1.85 -1.19 -2.74
C THR A 73 -2.40 -0.56 -1.48
N GLY A 74 -3.66 -0.13 -1.48
CA GLY A 74 -4.35 0.33 -0.27
C GLY A 74 -4.43 -0.75 0.83
N LEU A 75 -4.79 -1.99 0.48
CA LEU A 75 -4.85 -3.09 1.47
C LEU A 75 -3.46 -3.44 2.03
N VAL A 76 -2.44 -3.47 1.15
CA VAL A 76 -1.06 -3.77 1.54
C VAL A 76 -0.49 -2.68 2.44
N GLY A 77 -0.66 -1.41 2.07
CA GLY A 77 -0.22 -0.26 2.86
C GLY A 77 -0.91 -0.21 4.23
N ASN A 78 -2.25 -0.36 4.26
CA ASN A 78 -3.02 -0.38 5.51
C ASN A 78 -2.59 -1.51 6.45
N LEU A 79 -2.25 -2.70 5.90
CA LEU A 79 -1.74 -3.81 6.71
C LEU A 79 -0.35 -3.51 7.26
N GLY A 80 0.54 -2.91 6.46
CA GLY A 80 1.85 -2.46 6.90
C GLY A 80 1.75 -1.45 8.04
N GLU A 81 0.88 -0.44 7.89
CA GLU A 81 0.60 0.57 8.93
C GLU A 81 0.04 -0.06 10.21
N TYR A 82 -0.94 -0.97 10.08
CA TYR A 82 -1.50 -1.68 11.24
C TYR A 82 -0.43 -2.45 12.01
N LEU A 83 0.43 -3.19 11.31
CA LEU A 83 1.52 -3.95 11.93
C LEU A 83 2.56 -3.04 12.59
N ALA A 84 2.88 -1.90 11.98
CA ALA A 84 3.79 -0.92 12.55
C ALA A 84 3.26 -0.33 13.87
N VAL A 85 2.00 0.11 13.89
CA VAL A 85 1.34 0.65 15.10
C VAL A 85 1.26 -0.40 16.20
N CYS A 86 0.91 -1.63 15.84
CA CYS A 86 0.84 -2.70 16.81
C CYS A 86 2.22 -3.07 17.40
N ALA A 87 3.28 -3.01 16.60
CA ALA A 87 4.65 -3.21 17.09
C ALA A 87 5.06 -2.10 18.06
N GLU A 88 4.79 -0.83 17.73
CA GLU A 88 5.05 0.32 18.60
C GLU A 88 4.36 0.17 19.97
N GLN A 89 3.06 -0.15 19.97
CA GLN A 89 2.28 -0.34 21.20
C GLN A 89 2.74 -1.55 22.04
N ALA A 90 3.20 -2.62 21.39
CA ALA A 90 3.75 -3.78 22.09
C ALA A 90 5.09 -3.45 22.78
N VAL A 91 5.88 -2.57 22.15
CA VAL A 91 7.17 -2.11 22.66
C VAL A 91 7.00 -1.07 23.79
N GLU A 92 5.98 -0.22 23.77
CA GLU A 92 5.66 0.68 24.89
C GLU A 92 5.29 -0.06 26.19
N ILE A 93 4.88 -1.33 26.10
CA ILE A 93 4.57 -2.19 27.25
C ILE A 93 5.85 -2.86 27.82
N ASP A 94 6.92 -2.96 27.03
CA ASP A 94 8.18 -3.62 27.40
C ASP A 94 9.34 -2.60 27.33
N ASP A 95 9.61 -1.94 28.45
CA ASP A 95 10.51 -0.77 28.67
C ASP A 95 11.98 -0.94 28.22
N PHE A 96 12.33 -2.05 27.56
CA PHE A 96 13.70 -2.41 27.17
C PHE A 96 14.02 -2.18 25.67
N SER A 97 13.03 -1.93 24.80
CA SER A 97 13.24 -1.74 23.33
C SER A 97 12.59 -0.50 22.71
N ALA A 98 12.03 0.41 23.52
CA ALA A 98 11.28 1.59 23.05
C ALA A 98 12.06 2.58 22.17
N HIS A 99 13.39 2.64 22.32
CA HIS A 99 14.19 3.65 21.63
C HIS A 99 14.35 3.41 20.12
N ASP A 100 14.45 2.14 19.70
CA ASP A 100 14.67 1.77 18.29
C ASP A 100 13.37 1.84 17.47
N PHE A 101 12.21 1.62 18.09
CA PHE A 101 10.91 1.74 17.41
C PHE A 101 10.37 3.17 17.39
N ALA A 102 10.59 3.97 18.45
CA ALA A 102 10.19 5.38 18.48
C ALA A 102 10.96 6.25 17.46
N THR A 103 12.18 5.85 17.09
CA THR A 103 12.93 6.47 15.99
C THR A 103 12.47 6.02 14.60
N LEU A 104 11.64 4.97 14.49
CA LEU A 104 11.10 4.43 13.24
C LEU A 104 9.63 4.80 13.01
N ALA A 105 8.87 5.08 14.07
CA ALA A 105 7.61 5.84 14.04
C ALA A 105 7.85 7.34 13.73
N ASP A 106 8.94 7.64 13.02
CA ASP A 106 9.34 8.96 12.59
C ASP A 106 8.20 9.55 11.77
N LEU A 107 7.51 10.52 12.36
CA LEU A 107 6.39 11.26 11.77
C LEU A 107 6.74 11.88 10.41
N ASP A 108 8.04 12.04 10.12
CA ASP A 108 8.56 12.51 8.84
C ASP A 108 8.67 11.40 7.76
N ARG A 109 8.83 10.13 8.14
CA ARG A 109 8.96 9.00 7.19
C ARG A 109 7.62 8.33 6.88
N TYR A 110 6.71 8.35 7.84
CA TYR A 110 5.33 7.85 7.68
C TYR A 110 4.34 8.97 8.02
N PRO A 111 4.22 10.01 7.16
CA PRO A 111 3.31 11.10 7.42
C PRO A 111 1.88 10.54 7.41
N GLY A 112 1.16 10.74 8.51
CA GLY A 112 -0.21 10.27 8.70
C GLY A 112 -1.07 10.57 7.48
N ARG A 113 -1.24 9.56 6.62
CA ARG A 113 -2.12 9.66 5.45
C ARG A 113 -3.52 9.86 5.99
N ALA A 114 -4.22 10.86 5.47
CA ALA A 114 -5.65 10.98 5.73
C ALA A 114 -6.29 9.64 5.34
N ALA A 115 -6.97 9.00 6.29
CA ALA A 115 -7.61 7.69 6.15
C ALA A 115 -8.79 7.70 5.15
N GLU A 116 -8.74 8.53 4.11
CA GLU A 116 -9.81 8.76 3.13
C GLU A 116 -10.14 7.50 2.33
N ASN A 117 -9.26 6.49 2.32
CA ASN A 117 -9.48 5.20 1.66
C ASN A 117 -9.47 3.98 2.62
N ALA A 118 -9.34 4.18 3.93
CA ALA A 118 -9.22 3.08 4.91
C ALA A 118 -10.49 2.21 5.03
N SER A 119 -11.62 2.67 4.49
CA SER A 119 -12.91 1.97 4.58
C SER A 119 -13.72 1.99 3.28
N ALA A 120 -13.08 1.94 2.11
CA ALA A 120 -13.79 1.56 0.88
C ALA A 120 -13.89 0.02 0.79
N ARG A 121 -14.52 -0.61 1.79
CA ARG A 121 -14.97 -2.00 1.67
C ARG A 121 -16.16 -2.01 0.71
N PRO A 122 -16.13 -2.74 -0.41
CA PRO A 122 -17.33 -2.99 -1.18
C PRO A 122 -18.30 -3.81 -0.32
N ASP A 123 -19.56 -3.39 -0.28
CA ASP A 123 -20.67 -3.96 0.49
C ASP A 123 -21.41 -5.07 -0.29
N TRP A 124 -20.65 -5.94 -0.97
CA TRP A 124 -21.18 -7.13 -1.66
C TRP A 124 -20.46 -8.41 -1.24
#